data_AF-A0A496V9R9-F1
#
_entry.id   AF-A0A496V9R9-F1
#
_cell.length_a   1.000
_cell.length_b   1.000
_cell.length_c   1.000
_cell.angle_alpha   90.00
_cell.angle_beta   90.00
_cell.angle_gamma   90.00
#
_symmetry.space_group_name_H-M   'P 1'
#
loop_
_entity.id
_entity.type
_entity.pdbx_description
1 polymer ?
#
loop_
_entity_poly.entity_id
_entity_poly.type
_entity_poly.pdbx_seq_one_letter_code
_entity_poly.pdbx_strand_id
1 'polypeptide(L)'
;MNFITRWLATFTHWLLPQSCFLCGDTSAQPVCAACLADLPYRNIACICCAKPLEEVSICTQCKKEPPPYTHTQAVFSYTYPVNKLISAAKYNQNLALLNLLGNLMAQHLMIEPRPDVLIPVPLHPKRLRYRGYNQSLELAKCLTRQTGILFNHTACQRIKNTRPQVGLSAFDRQTNIKDAFTVRRLKPHWQHIAIIDDVMTTGGTVKELTNQLINAGVQRVDVWCCARR
;
A
#
# COMPACT_ATOMS: atom_id res chain seq x y z
N MET A 1 -39.80 0.39 4.93
CA MET A 1 -39.42 -0.69 3.99
C MET A 1 -37.89 -0.77 3.91
N ASN A 2 -37.21 -1.45 4.83
CA ASN A 2 -35.76 -1.74 4.73
C ASN A 2 -35.30 -2.77 5.79
N PHE A 3 -36.14 -3.77 6.08
CA PHE A 3 -35.73 -4.90 6.93
C PHE A 3 -35.21 -6.09 6.13
N ILE A 4 -35.49 -6.20 4.83
CA ILE A 4 -35.25 -7.43 4.05
C ILE A 4 -33.78 -7.57 3.58
N THR A 5 -33.05 -6.46 3.40
CA THR A 5 -31.67 -6.50 2.88
C THR A 5 -30.63 -6.98 3.90
N ARG A 6 -30.92 -6.87 5.21
CA ARG A 6 -29.98 -7.34 6.26
C ARG A 6 -30.06 -8.85 6.50
N TRP A 7 -31.22 -9.46 6.30
CA TRP A 7 -31.42 -10.90 6.49
C TRP A 7 -30.86 -11.75 5.34
N LEU A 8 -30.86 -11.23 4.12
CA LEU A 8 -30.30 -11.96 2.96
C LEU A 8 -28.77 -12.12 3.05
N ALA A 9 -28.04 -11.12 3.58
CA ALA A 9 -26.60 -11.24 3.79
C ALA A 9 -26.23 -12.25 4.90
N THR A 10 -27.08 -12.38 5.92
CA THR A 10 -26.88 -13.34 7.02
C THR A 10 -27.14 -14.79 6.58
N PHE A 11 -28.11 -15.02 5.70
CA PHE A 11 -28.45 -16.37 5.21
C PHE A 11 -27.43 -16.91 4.20
N THR A 12 -26.83 -16.04 3.38
CA THR A 12 -25.80 -16.45 2.41
C THR A 12 -24.52 -16.99 3.05
N HIS A 13 -24.21 -16.58 4.29
CA HIS A 13 -23.06 -17.11 5.03
C HIS A 13 -23.26 -18.55 5.55
N TRP A 14 -24.50 -19.01 5.67
CA TRP A 14 -24.82 -20.36 6.15
C TRP A 14 -24.84 -21.40 5.02
N LEU A 15 -25.13 -20.98 3.79
CA LEU A 15 -25.22 -21.88 2.62
C LEU A 15 -23.88 -22.08 1.90
N LEU A 16 -22.90 -21.20 2.11
CA LEU A 16 -21.54 -21.31 1.57
C LEU A 16 -20.53 -20.88 2.65
N PRO A 17 -20.10 -21.77 3.57
CA PRO A 17 -19.06 -21.44 4.51
C PRO A 17 -17.83 -20.97 3.75
N GLN A 18 -17.42 -19.72 3.98
CA GLN A 18 -16.17 -19.22 3.42
C GLN A 18 -15.01 -19.91 4.14
N SER A 19 -14.06 -20.44 3.38
CA SER A 19 -12.81 -20.97 3.93
C SER A 19 -11.78 -19.86 4.05
N CYS A 20 -11.01 -19.88 5.14
CA CYS A 20 -9.83 -19.07 5.32
C CYS A 20 -8.87 -19.30 4.13
N PHE A 21 -8.44 -18.21 3.49
CA PHE A 21 -7.56 -18.28 2.33
C PHE A 21 -6.19 -18.92 2.62
N LEU A 22 -5.77 -18.95 3.89
CA LEU A 22 -4.47 -19.46 4.30
C LEU A 22 -4.53 -20.93 4.75
N CYS A 23 -5.37 -21.26 5.73
CA CYS A 23 -5.45 -22.62 6.29
C CYS A 23 -6.60 -23.48 5.74
N GLY A 24 -7.62 -22.88 5.10
CA GLY A 24 -8.79 -23.59 4.60
C GLY A 24 -9.94 -23.76 5.60
N ASP A 25 -9.72 -23.47 6.89
CA ASP A 25 -10.75 -23.61 7.92
C ASP A 25 -11.92 -22.65 7.71
N THR A 26 -13.10 -23.02 8.21
CA THR A 26 -14.30 -22.18 8.18
C THR A 26 -14.06 -20.83 8.84
N SER A 27 -14.38 -19.75 8.13
CA SER A 27 -14.24 -18.39 8.63
C SER A 27 -15.31 -17.45 8.10
N ALA A 28 -15.72 -16.48 8.92
CA ALA A 28 -16.58 -15.38 8.49
C ALA A 28 -15.82 -14.29 7.74
N GLN A 29 -14.48 -14.33 7.76
CA GLN A 29 -13.58 -13.38 7.10
C GLN A 29 -12.70 -14.10 6.08
N PRO A 30 -12.08 -13.39 5.11
CA PRO A 30 -11.17 -14.00 4.15
C PRO A 30 -9.98 -14.72 4.78
N VAL A 31 -9.58 -14.33 5.99
CA VAL A 31 -8.53 -14.97 6.79
C VAL A 31 -9.04 -15.10 8.23
N CYS A 32 -8.90 -16.28 8.82
CA CYS A 32 -9.35 -16.54 10.19
C CYS A 32 -8.49 -15.81 11.23
N ALA A 33 -9.01 -15.65 12.45
CA ALA A 33 -8.32 -14.94 13.53
C ALA A 33 -6.94 -15.53 13.86
N ALA A 34 -6.79 -16.85 13.86
CA ALA A 34 -5.50 -17.52 14.11
C ALA A 34 -4.47 -17.12 13.04
N CYS A 35 -4.80 -17.25 11.76
CA CYS A 35 -3.92 -16.84 10.68
C CYS A 35 -3.64 -15.33 10.63
N LEU A 36 -4.56 -14.49 11.13
CA LEU A 36 -4.33 -13.05 11.27
C LEU A 36 -3.34 -12.72 12.38
N ALA A 37 -3.37 -13.48 13.49
CA ALA A 37 -2.42 -13.33 14.59
C ALA A 37 -0.99 -13.73 14.18
N ASP A 38 -0.86 -14.72 13.30
CA ASP A 38 0.42 -15.22 12.80
C ASP A 38 1.04 -14.36 11.66
N LEU A 39 0.41 -13.25 11.28
CA LEU A 39 0.99 -12.39 10.24
C LEU A 39 2.30 -11.75 10.74
N PRO A 40 3.31 -11.58 9.86
CA PRO A 40 4.60 -11.02 10.23
C PRO A 40 4.54 -9.49 10.34
N TYR A 41 3.86 -8.98 11.36
CA TYR A 41 3.79 -7.55 11.68
C TYR A 41 5.18 -6.98 11.95
N ARG A 42 5.41 -5.72 11.54
CA ARG A 42 6.67 -5.00 11.75
C ARG A 42 6.52 -3.94 12.81
N ASN A 43 7.28 -4.10 13.90
CA ASN A 43 7.34 -3.10 14.96
C ASN A 43 8.74 -2.46 15.08
N ILE A 44 9.78 -3.12 14.55
CA ILE A 44 11.18 -2.66 14.65
C ILE A 44 11.78 -2.55 13.24
N ALA A 45 12.01 -1.31 12.81
CA ALA A 45 12.46 -1.02 11.46
C ALA A 45 13.11 0.36 11.34
N CYS A 46 13.74 0.59 10.20
CA CYS A 46 14.27 1.89 9.81
C CYS A 46 13.14 2.93 9.70
N ILE A 47 13.24 4.05 10.42
CA ILE A 47 12.23 5.12 10.37
C ILE A 47 12.07 5.72 8.96
N CYS A 48 13.15 5.76 8.17
CA CYS A 48 13.10 6.35 6.83
C CYS A 48 12.51 5.37 5.82
N CYS A 49 12.96 4.11 5.76
CA CYS A 49 12.67 3.19 4.65
C CYS A 49 11.99 1.87 5.06
N ALA A 50 11.62 1.72 6.32
CA ALA A 50 10.99 0.54 6.93
C ALA A 50 11.78 -0.78 6.78
N LYS A 51 13.07 -0.74 6.41
CA LYS A 51 13.92 -1.95 6.39
C LYS A 51 14.05 -2.50 7.82
N PRO A 52 13.92 -3.83 8.04
CA PRO A 52 14.05 -4.41 9.38
C PRO A 52 15.40 -4.07 10.01
N LEU A 53 15.37 -3.82 11.31
CA LEU A 53 16.50 -3.51 12.19
C LEU A 53 16.29 -4.20 13.55
N GLU A 54 17.33 -4.25 14.38
CA GLU A 54 17.25 -4.76 15.75
C GLU A 54 16.64 -3.74 16.72
N GLU A 55 16.72 -2.46 16.38
CA GLU A 55 16.11 -1.34 17.11
C GLU A 55 15.54 -0.31 16.11
N VAL A 56 14.59 0.51 16.58
CA VAL A 56 14.02 1.59 15.77
C VAL A 56 15.06 2.70 15.61
N SER A 57 15.66 2.81 14.43
CA SER A 57 16.68 3.81 14.12
C SER A 57 16.73 4.13 12.62
N ILE A 58 17.74 4.88 12.16
CA ILE A 58 18.00 5.07 10.72
C ILE A 58 19.05 4.03 10.28
N CYS A 59 18.73 3.20 9.28
CA CYS A 59 19.68 2.21 8.75
C CYS A 59 20.89 2.87 8.06
N THR A 60 22.00 2.14 7.94
CA THR A 60 23.25 2.63 7.33
C THR A 60 23.05 3.20 5.93
N GLN A 61 22.19 2.57 5.12
CA GLN A 61 21.90 3.04 3.76
C GLN A 61 21.20 4.41 3.78
N CYS A 62 20.19 4.61 4.64
CA CYS A 62 19.49 5.88 4.74
C CYS A 62 20.34 6.97 5.40
N LYS A 63 21.31 6.62 6.26
CA LYS A 63 22.30 7.57 6.77
C LYS A 63 23.23 8.06 5.66
N LYS A 64 23.70 7.14 4.79
CA LYS A 64 24.63 7.44 3.71
C LYS A 64 23.97 8.18 2.55
N GLU A 65 22.77 7.74 2.16
CA GLU A 65 21.98 8.31 1.07
C GLU A 65 20.55 8.50 1.56
N PRO A 66 20.24 9.64 2.22
CA PRO A 66 18.90 9.94 2.69
C PRO A 66 17.89 9.90 1.54
N PRO A 67 16.76 9.20 1.69
CA PRO A 67 15.69 9.28 0.72
C PRO A 67 15.02 10.66 0.75
N PRO A 68 14.30 11.05 -0.32
CA PRO A 68 13.61 12.33 -0.37
C PRO A 68 12.32 12.35 0.48
N TYR A 69 11.80 11.19 0.89
CA TYR A 69 10.66 11.09 1.80
C TYR A 69 11.10 11.09 3.26
N THR A 70 10.24 11.58 4.14
CA THR A 70 10.54 11.80 5.56
C THR A 70 10.43 10.52 6.38
N HIS A 71 9.31 9.80 6.26
CA HIS A 71 9.04 8.61 7.06
C HIS A 71 8.37 7.52 6.22
N THR A 72 8.73 6.24 6.47
CA THR A 72 8.03 5.10 5.88
C THR A 72 7.44 4.21 6.97
N GLN A 73 6.15 3.91 6.86
CA GLN A 73 5.47 2.87 7.65
C GLN A 73 5.14 1.68 6.76
N ALA A 74 5.55 0.49 7.20
CA ALA A 74 5.18 -0.78 6.59
C ALA A 74 4.60 -1.69 7.66
N VAL A 75 3.37 -2.14 7.48
CA VAL A 75 2.68 -2.96 8.49
C VAL A 75 3.31 -4.34 8.58
N PHE A 76 3.70 -4.91 7.45
CA PHE A 76 4.15 -6.30 7.36
C PHE A 76 5.54 -6.47 6.74
N SER A 77 6.17 -7.59 7.08
CA SER A 77 7.23 -8.17 6.26
C SER A 77 6.64 -8.80 5.01
N TYR A 78 7.28 -8.58 3.86
CA TYR A 78 6.89 -9.23 2.60
C TYR A 78 7.43 -10.67 2.54
N THR A 79 7.00 -11.49 3.49
CA THR A 79 7.29 -12.91 3.62
C THR A 79 5.98 -13.69 3.63
N TYR A 80 6.04 -15.02 3.66
CA TYR A 80 4.83 -15.81 3.90
C TYR A 80 4.22 -15.45 5.27
N PRO A 81 2.88 -15.40 5.42
CA PRO A 81 1.86 -15.57 4.38
C PRO A 81 1.47 -14.27 3.63
N VAL A 82 1.98 -13.11 4.03
CA VAL A 82 1.63 -11.80 3.46
C VAL A 82 1.93 -11.70 1.96
N ASN A 83 3.04 -12.26 1.50
CA ASN A 83 3.37 -12.31 0.08
C ASN A 83 2.31 -13.07 -0.75
N LYS A 84 1.70 -14.11 -0.19
CA LYS A 84 0.63 -14.92 -0.79
C LYS A 84 -0.67 -14.12 -0.81
N LEU A 85 -1.03 -13.47 0.29
CA LEU A 85 -2.20 -12.59 0.38
C LEU A 85 -2.14 -11.46 -0.65
N ILE A 86 -1.00 -10.76 -0.73
CA ILE A 86 -0.80 -9.65 -1.68
C ILE A 86 -0.80 -10.16 -3.12
N SER A 87 -0.19 -11.32 -3.39
CA SER A 87 -0.19 -11.90 -4.74
C SER A 87 -1.59 -12.32 -5.17
N ALA A 88 -2.36 -12.95 -4.27
CA ALA A 88 -3.74 -13.34 -4.52
C ALA A 88 -4.65 -12.13 -4.77
N ALA A 89 -4.47 -11.05 -4.00
CA ALA A 89 -5.11 -9.78 -4.31
C ALA A 89 -4.73 -9.36 -5.74
N LYS A 90 -3.44 -9.20 -6.03
CA LYS A 90 -2.91 -8.68 -7.31
C LYS A 90 -3.38 -9.40 -8.58
N TYR A 91 -3.41 -10.73 -8.55
CA TYR A 91 -3.58 -11.53 -9.78
C TYR A 91 -4.95 -12.19 -9.87
N ASN A 92 -5.63 -12.42 -8.74
CA ASN A 92 -6.93 -13.10 -8.73
C ASN A 92 -8.09 -12.14 -8.44
N GLN A 93 -7.84 -10.83 -8.49
CA GLN A 93 -8.82 -9.77 -8.25
C GLN A 93 -9.58 -9.94 -6.92
N ASN A 94 -8.92 -10.52 -5.91
CA ASN A 94 -9.55 -10.75 -4.62
C ASN A 94 -9.59 -9.45 -3.80
N LEU A 95 -10.62 -8.64 -4.06
CA LEU A 95 -10.86 -7.37 -3.35
C LEU A 95 -11.16 -7.57 -1.86
N ALA A 96 -11.66 -8.74 -1.45
CA ALA A 96 -11.91 -9.04 -0.05
C ALA A 96 -10.59 -9.10 0.74
N LEU A 97 -9.55 -9.74 0.17
CA LEU A 97 -8.20 -9.72 0.75
C LEU A 97 -7.61 -8.31 0.78
N LEU A 98 -7.88 -7.49 -0.24
CA LEU A 98 -7.36 -6.13 -0.28
C LEU A 98 -8.04 -5.20 0.75
N ASN A 99 -9.35 -5.37 0.96
CA ASN A 99 -10.08 -4.70 2.03
C ASN A 99 -9.57 -5.15 3.41
N LEU A 100 -9.31 -6.45 3.59
CA LEU A 100 -8.71 -6.97 4.82
C LEU A 100 -7.35 -6.31 5.09
N LEU A 101 -6.44 -6.30 4.11
CA LEU A 101 -5.13 -5.66 4.23
C LEU A 101 -5.24 -4.15 4.49
N GLY A 102 -6.18 -3.46 3.83
CA GLY A 102 -6.44 -2.03 4.06
C GLY A 102 -6.95 -1.73 5.46
N ASN A 103 -7.80 -2.59 6.03
CA ASN A 103 -8.27 -2.47 7.42
C ASN A 103 -7.11 -2.69 8.40
N LEU A 104 -6.30 -3.72 8.18
CA LEU A 104 -5.10 -3.98 9.00
C LEU A 104 -4.12 -2.81 8.93
N MET A 105 -3.96 -2.18 7.75
CA MET A 105 -3.18 -0.96 7.62
C MET A 105 -3.74 0.18 8.45
N ALA A 106 -5.04 0.46 8.36
CA ALA A 106 -5.64 1.53 9.13
C ALA A 106 -5.50 1.34 10.66
N GLN A 107 -5.49 0.09 11.13
CA GLN A 107 -5.35 -0.24 12.54
C GLN A 107 -3.92 -0.05 13.08
N HIS A 108 -2.90 -0.25 12.25
CA HIS A 108 -1.50 -0.26 12.68
C HIS A 108 -0.71 1.00 12.29
N LEU A 109 -1.19 1.76 11.30
CA LEU A 109 -0.54 3.00 10.90
C LEU A 109 -0.74 4.09 11.95
N MET A 110 0.35 4.72 12.35
CA MET A 110 0.29 5.98 13.07
C MET A 110 -0.01 7.10 12.08
N ILE A 111 -1.16 7.75 12.25
CA ILE A 111 -1.59 8.81 11.33
C ILE A 111 -0.99 10.16 11.66
N GLU A 112 -0.40 10.35 12.84
CA GLU A 112 0.16 11.64 13.26
C GLU A 112 1.65 11.79 12.88
N PRO A 113 2.07 12.98 12.41
CA PRO A 113 1.22 14.11 12.05
C PRO A 113 0.33 13.78 10.84
N ARG A 114 -0.92 14.23 10.89
CA ARG A 114 -1.93 13.92 9.86
C ARG A 114 -1.57 14.53 8.49
N PRO A 115 -1.45 13.73 7.41
CA PRO A 115 -1.25 14.26 6.07
C PRO A 115 -2.52 14.91 5.52
N ASP A 116 -2.34 15.90 4.64
CA ASP A 116 -3.43 16.63 3.99
C ASP A 116 -4.19 15.76 2.98
N VAL A 117 -3.46 14.83 2.34
CA VAL A 117 -4.01 13.95 1.30
C VAL A 117 -3.20 12.65 1.18
N LEU A 118 -3.91 11.57 0.86
CA LEU A 118 -3.30 10.30 0.45
C LEU A 118 -3.14 10.25 -1.07
N ILE A 119 -1.94 9.93 -1.56
CA ILE A 119 -1.68 9.72 -2.98
C ILE A 119 -1.36 8.24 -3.24
N PRO A 120 -2.30 7.44 -3.79
CA PRO A 120 -1.97 6.08 -4.18
C PRO A 120 -0.98 6.09 -5.35
N VAL A 121 0.04 5.24 -5.29
CA VAL A 121 1.00 5.07 -6.38
C VAL A 121 0.25 4.75 -7.69
N PRO A 122 0.40 5.57 -8.75
CA PRO A 122 -0.36 5.36 -9.97
C PRO A 122 0.20 4.19 -10.78
N LEU A 123 -0.70 3.43 -11.41
CA LEU A 123 -0.35 2.44 -12.42
C LEU A 123 -0.41 3.06 -13.81
N HIS A 124 0.46 2.58 -14.70
CA HIS A 124 0.39 2.96 -16.11
C HIS A 124 -0.92 2.41 -16.71
N PRO A 125 -1.63 3.14 -17.61
CA PRO A 125 -2.94 2.74 -18.13
C PRO A 125 -2.97 1.32 -18.74
N LYS A 126 -1.91 0.90 -19.44
CA LYS A 126 -1.80 -0.49 -19.96
C LYS A 126 -1.85 -1.54 -18.85
N ARG A 127 -1.17 -1.28 -17.73
CA ARG A 127 -1.14 -2.20 -16.58
C ARG A 127 -2.46 -2.18 -15.81
N LEU A 128 -3.10 -1.01 -15.71
CA LEU A 128 -4.43 -0.91 -15.10
C LEU A 128 -5.46 -1.73 -15.90
N ARG A 129 -5.47 -1.63 -17.24
CA ARG A 129 -6.36 -2.44 -18.10
C ARG A 129 -6.13 -3.94 -17.94
N TYR A 130 -4.87 -4.38 -17.87
CA TYR A 130 -4.54 -5.79 -17.67
C TYR A 130 -4.96 -6.30 -16.28
N ARG A 131 -4.75 -5.51 -15.23
CA ARG A 131 -5.03 -5.91 -13.84
C ARG A 131 -6.48 -5.68 -13.40
N GLY A 132 -7.26 -4.88 -14.14
CA GLY A 132 -8.62 -4.48 -13.79
C GLY A 132 -8.71 -3.35 -12.77
N TYR A 133 -7.77 -3.25 -11.82
CA TYR A 133 -7.79 -2.24 -10.75
C TYR A 133 -6.38 -1.85 -10.27
N ASN A 134 -6.29 -0.77 -9.47
CA ASN A 134 -5.05 -0.32 -8.83
C ASN A 134 -5.06 -0.67 -7.33
N GLN A 135 -4.14 -1.55 -6.91
CA GLN A 135 -4.06 -2.02 -5.52
C GLN A 135 -3.90 -0.86 -4.53
N SER A 136 -2.98 0.05 -4.81
CA SER A 136 -2.69 1.21 -3.96
C SER A 136 -3.90 2.13 -3.84
N LEU A 137 -4.72 2.24 -4.89
CA LEU A 137 -5.97 3.00 -4.87
C LEU A 137 -7.02 2.34 -3.97
N GLU A 138 -7.20 1.02 -4.04
CA GLU A 138 -8.15 0.34 -3.16
C GLU A 138 -7.72 0.39 -1.68
N LEU A 139 -6.42 0.28 -1.41
CA LEU A 139 -5.87 0.52 -0.07
C LEU A 139 -6.15 1.95 0.40
N ALA A 140 -5.90 2.95 -0.45
CA ALA A 140 -6.19 4.35 -0.13
C ALA A 140 -7.68 4.60 0.15
N LYS A 141 -8.60 4.01 -0.62
CA LYS A 141 -10.04 4.06 -0.35
C LYS A 141 -10.38 3.49 1.03
N CYS A 142 -9.74 2.38 1.41
CA CYS A 142 -9.93 1.77 2.72
C CYS A 142 -9.43 2.70 3.84
N LEU A 143 -8.21 3.23 3.69
CA LEU A 143 -7.62 4.18 4.63
C LEU A 143 -8.50 5.42 4.80
N THR A 144 -9.01 6.01 3.73
CA THR A 144 -9.92 7.16 3.81
C THR A 144 -11.19 6.87 4.61
N ARG A 145 -11.79 5.68 4.47
CA ARG A 145 -12.96 5.31 5.27
C ARG A 145 -12.66 5.21 6.76
N GLN A 146 -11.45 4.75 7.11
CA GLN A 146 -11.07 4.50 8.49
C GLN A 146 -10.47 5.73 9.19
N THR A 147 -9.74 6.57 8.46
CA THR A 147 -8.99 7.71 9.01
C THR A 147 -9.62 9.07 8.69
N GLY A 148 -10.56 9.11 7.74
CA GLY A 148 -11.14 10.35 7.19
C GLY A 148 -10.18 11.17 6.32
N ILE A 149 -8.94 10.72 6.07
CA ILE A 149 -8.00 11.45 5.22
C ILE A 149 -8.39 11.20 3.76
N LEU A 150 -8.71 12.25 3.01
CA LEU A 150 -9.10 12.10 1.61
C LEU A 150 -7.93 11.62 0.76
N PHE A 151 -8.21 10.79 -0.26
CA PHE A 151 -7.22 10.41 -1.25
C PHE A 151 -7.41 11.18 -2.57
N ASN A 152 -6.32 11.36 -3.32
CA ASN A 152 -6.38 11.86 -4.69
C ASN A 152 -5.56 10.97 -5.63
N HIS A 153 -6.22 10.41 -6.66
CA HIS A 153 -5.60 9.49 -7.61
C HIS A 153 -5.37 10.10 -9.00
N THR A 154 -5.61 11.40 -9.16
CA THR A 154 -5.52 12.13 -10.43
C THR A 154 -4.38 13.15 -10.46
N ALA A 155 -3.90 13.55 -9.29
CA ALA A 155 -2.82 14.53 -9.11
C ALA A 155 -1.48 14.01 -9.64
N CYS A 156 -1.26 12.70 -9.55
CA CYS A 156 -0.07 12.03 -10.05
C CYS A 156 -0.45 10.98 -11.10
N GLN A 157 0.32 10.89 -12.17
CA GLN A 157 0.11 9.90 -13.23
C GLN A 157 1.41 9.18 -13.55
N ARG A 158 1.31 7.90 -13.92
CA ARG A 158 2.43 7.12 -14.44
C ARG A 158 2.41 7.14 -15.96
N ILE A 159 3.40 7.79 -16.56
CA ILE A 159 3.49 8.05 -18.00
C ILE A 159 4.34 7.02 -18.75
N LYS A 160 5.30 6.36 -18.08
CA LYS A 160 6.12 5.31 -18.70
C LYS A 160 5.51 3.92 -18.47
N ASN A 161 5.37 3.14 -19.55
CA ASN A 161 5.02 1.72 -19.46
C ASN A 161 6.27 0.89 -19.13
N THR A 162 6.70 0.96 -17.89
CA THR A 162 7.92 0.31 -17.40
C THR A 162 7.72 -1.21 -17.31
N ARG A 163 8.76 -2.02 -17.57
CA ARG A 163 8.71 -3.49 -17.36
C ARG A 163 8.34 -3.82 -15.90
N PRO A 164 7.67 -4.95 -15.60
CA PRO A 164 7.49 -5.41 -14.23
C PRO A 164 8.85 -5.45 -13.49
N GLN A 165 8.88 -5.04 -12.22
CA GLN A 165 10.13 -5.01 -11.44
C GLN A 165 10.61 -6.40 -11.01
N VAL A 166 9.74 -7.41 -11.08
CA VAL A 166 10.07 -8.81 -10.82
C VAL A 166 11.07 -9.27 -11.88
N GLY A 167 12.20 -9.84 -11.44
CA GLY A 167 13.28 -10.29 -12.33
C GLY A 167 14.29 -9.22 -12.75
N LEU A 168 14.05 -7.93 -12.48
CA LEU A 168 15.02 -6.86 -12.76
C LEU A 168 16.09 -6.76 -11.66
N SER A 169 17.33 -6.43 -12.03
CA SER A 169 18.39 -6.06 -11.08
C SER A 169 18.06 -4.77 -10.34
N ALA A 170 18.78 -4.47 -9.24
CA ALA A 170 18.58 -3.21 -8.52
C ALA A 170 18.83 -1.98 -9.41
N PHE A 171 19.86 -2.03 -10.25
CA PHE A 171 20.19 -1.00 -11.22
C PHE A 171 19.08 -0.83 -12.27
N ASP A 172 18.63 -1.93 -12.87
CA ASP A 172 17.56 -1.89 -13.88
C ASP A 172 16.24 -1.38 -13.31
N ARG A 173 15.96 -1.66 -12.02
CA ARG A 173 14.77 -1.10 -11.36
C ARG A 173 14.85 0.42 -11.24
N GLN A 174 16.03 0.96 -11.01
CA GLN A 174 16.24 2.41 -10.84
C GLN A 174 16.15 3.15 -12.17
N THR A 175 16.77 2.63 -13.23
CA THR A 175 16.66 3.22 -14.58
C THR A 175 15.26 3.10 -15.15
N ASN A 176 14.60 1.96 -14.94
CA ASN A 176 13.24 1.71 -15.44
C ASN A 176 12.20 2.65 -14.82
N ILE A 177 12.44 3.26 -13.65
CA ILE A 177 11.46 4.13 -12.99
C ILE A 177 11.72 5.63 -13.14
N LYS A 178 12.92 6.03 -13.58
CA LYS A 178 13.29 7.44 -13.76
C LYS A 178 12.29 8.13 -14.70
N ASP A 179 11.80 9.31 -14.31
CA ASP A 179 10.76 10.10 -15.00
C ASP A 179 9.50 9.28 -15.38
N ALA A 180 9.20 8.22 -14.63
CA ALA A 180 8.01 7.41 -14.90
C ALA A 180 6.72 8.10 -14.44
N PHE A 181 6.82 9.16 -13.64
CA PHE A 181 5.71 9.87 -13.03
C PHE A 181 5.68 11.34 -13.41
N THR A 182 4.48 11.91 -13.44
CA THR A 182 4.25 13.36 -13.59
C THR A 182 3.22 13.82 -12.57
N VAL A 183 3.39 15.04 -12.06
CA VAL A 183 2.43 15.72 -11.19
C VAL A 183 1.65 16.72 -12.05
N ARG A 184 0.32 16.65 -12.04
CA ARG A 184 -0.55 17.50 -12.84
C ARG A 184 -0.93 18.80 -12.12
N ARG A 185 -1.65 18.66 -11.01
CA ARG A 185 -2.11 19.80 -10.21
C ARG A 185 -2.29 19.35 -8.77
N LEU A 186 -1.55 19.99 -7.87
CA LEU A 186 -1.72 19.85 -6.43
C LEU A 186 -2.63 20.98 -5.93
N LYS A 187 -3.32 20.75 -4.82
CA LYS A 187 -4.01 21.84 -4.13
C LYS A 187 -2.97 22.66 -3.36
N PRO A 188 -3.10 24.00 -3.28
CA PRO A 188 -2.09 24.84 -2.61
C PRO A 188 -1.84 24.50 -1.13
N HIS A 189 -2.86 23.97 -0.43
CA HIS A 189 -2.75 23.59 0.98
C HIS A 189 -2.16 22.18 1.19
N TRP A 190 -1.81 21.43 0.15
CA TRP A 190 -1.19 20.11 0.31
C TRP A 190 0.30 20.26 0.57
N GLN A 191 0.66 20.38 1.84
CA GLN A 191 2.04 20.53 2.32
C GLN A 191 2.61 19.20 2.83
N HIS A 192 1.75 18.33 3.35
CA HIS A 192 2.07 16.97 3.79
C HIS A 192 1.25 15.93 3.03
N ILE A 193 1.94 15.07 2.29
CA ILE A 193 1.33 13.97 1.54
C ILE A 193 1.80 12.63 2.08
N ALA A 194 0.88 11.66 2.20
CA ALA A 194 1.24 10.25 2.37
C ALA A 194 1.05 9.48 1.05
N ILE A 195 2.13 8.91 0.52
CA ILE A 195 2.08 8.00 -0.62
C ILE A 195 1.63 6.62 -0.14
N ILE A 196 0.61 6.04 -0.79
CA ILE A 196 0.13 4.69 -0.49
C ILE A 196 0.68 3.71 -1.52
N ASP A 197 1.32 2.64 -1.07
CA ASP A 197 1.77 1.54 -1.92
C ASP A 197 1.40 0.18 -1.33
N ASP A 198 1.33 -0.86 -2.15
CA ASP A 198 1.04 -2.20 -1.65
C ASP A 198 2.31 -2.88 -1.13
N VAL A 199 3.41 -2.83 -1.89
CA VAL A 199 4.71 -3.42 -1.48
C VAL A 199 5.86 -2.51 -1.84
N MET A 200 6.60 -2.07 -0.83
CA MET A 200 7.86 -1.38 -1.03
C MET A 200 9.01 -2.38 -1.14
N THR A 201 9.78 -2.30 -2.24
CA THR A 201 10.93 -3.17 -2.50
C THR A 201 12.27 -2.43 -2.37
N THR A 202 12.80 -1.84 -3.43
CA THR A 202 13.99 -0.97 -3.32
C THR A 202 13.63 0.46 -2.92
N GLY A 203 12.32 0.79 -2.93
CA GLY A 203 11.84 2.16 -2.74
C GLY A 203 11.96 3.05 -3.98
N GLY A 204 12.47 2.55 -5.11
CA GLY A 204 12.66 3.38 -6.32
C GLY A 204 11.36 4.04 -6.82
N THR A 205 10.23 3.31 -6.78
CA THR A 205 8.91 3.84 -7.15
C THR A 205 8.51 5.05 -6.32
N VAL A 206 8.57 4.89 -4.99
CA VAL A 206 8.16 5.94 -4.06
C VAL A 206 9.19 7.08 -4.03
N LYS A 207 10.48 6.79 -4.18
CA LYS A 207 11.55 7.79 -4.30
C LYS A 207 11.31 8.70 -5.51
N GLU A 208 11.05 8.13 -6.68
CA GLU A 208 10.76 8.93 -7.87
C GLU A 208 9.48 9.76 -7.72
N LEU A 209 8.38 9.14 -7.25
CA LEU A 209 7.13 9.87 -7.05
C LEU A 209 7.29 11.00 -6.02
N THR A 210 8.06 10.76 -4.95
CA THR A 210 8.38 11.77 -3.93
C THR A 210 9.15 12.93 -4.53
N ASN A 211 10.18 12.68 -5.35
CA ASN A 211 10.91 13.74 -6.03
C ASN A 211 9.98 14.63 -6.87
N GLN A 212 9.05 14.03 -7.62
CA GLN A 212 8.09 14.78 -8.42
C GLN A 212 7.15 15.63 -7.55
N LEU A 213 6.73 15.14 -6.40
CA LEU A 213 5.90 15.88 -5.44
C LEU A 213 6.65 17.05 -4.80
N ILE A 214 7.90 16.84 -4.37
CA ILE A 214 8.75 17.89 -3.79
C ILE A 214 9.05 18.97 -4.82
N ASN A 215 9.37 18.59 -6.06
CA ASN A 215 9.57 19.54 -7.16
C ASN A 215 8.30 20.35 -7.47
N ALA A 216 7.13 19.81 -7.16
CA ALA A 216 5.84 20.49 -7.27
C ALA A 216 5.48 21.32 -6.01
N GLY A 217 6.38 21.43 -5.03
CA GLY A 217 6.24 22.30 -3.86
C GLY A 217 5.73 21.62 -2.58
N VAL A 218 5.65 20.29 -2.53
CA VAL A 218 5.26 19.56 -1.30
C VAL A 218 6.42 19.56 -0.32
N GLN A 219 6.17 19.94 0.93
CA GLN A 219 7.20 20.07 1.96
C GLN A 219 7.54 18.74 2.63
N ARG A 220 6.53 17.90 2.86
CA ARG A 220 6.69 16.61 3.52
C ARG A 220 5.99 15.51 2.76
N VAL A 221 6.71 14.41 2.55
CA VAL A 221 6.16 13.20 1.95
C VAL A 221 6.48 12.02 2.85
N ASP A 222 5.43 11.37 3.35
CA ASP A 222 5.54 10.08 4.04
C ASP A 222 5.11 8.95 3.10
N VAL A 223 5.51 7.73 3.41
CA VAL A 223 5.17 6.53 2.64
C VAL A 223 4.48 5.53 3.56
N TRP A 224 3.27 5.13 3.22
CA TRP A 224 2.54 4.06 3.92
C TRP A 224 2.37 2.89 2.98
N CYS A 225 2.86 1.71 3.38
CA CYS A 225 2.74 0.52 2.57
C CYS A 225 2.25 -0.69 3.35
N CYS A 226 1.57 -1.60 2.66
CA CYS A 226 1.11 -2.83 3.30
C CYS A 226 2.31 -3.68 3.74
N ALA A 227 3.31 -3.85 2.88
CA ALA A 227 4.47 -4.65 3.21
C ALA A 227 5.80 -4.09 2.67
N ARG A 228 6.87 -4.42 3.38
CA ARG A 228 8.25 -4.10 3.00
C ARG A 228 9.05 -5.39 2.81
N ARG A 229 9.81 -5.49 1.71
CA ARG A 229 10.80 -6.58 1.52
C ARG A 229 12.02 -6.42 2.40
#